data_AF-R5KAM0-F1
#
_entry.id   AF-R5KAM0-F1
#
_cell.length_a   1.000
_cell.length_b   1.000
_cell.length_c   1.000
_cell.angle_alpha   90.00
_cell.angle_beta   90.00
_cell.angle_gamma   90.00
#
_symmetry.space_group_name_H-M   'P 1'
#
loop_
_entity.id
_entity.type
_entity.pdbx_description
1 polymer ?
#
loop_
_entity_poly.entity_id
_entity_poly.type
_entity_poly.pdbx_seq_one_letter_code
_entity_poly.pdbx_strand_id
1 'polypeptide(L)'
;MFYLKKVKSTGRYELNILGLKMKFRLGKKKNNLYKERLDNLIYELADPRTLENIKLPKVLSLNDTLYTVIASNKSLARYGDGEFKIIMGESISFQKYDKNLSDRLKEILKNKNENLFVGLTDTFGYCPDAYFKRVMTVCRKTLYEYIDFSKTYVNSNLTRQFIFATEEQGKDYYNKIKSLWNEKDIVIVEGAGSRLGIGNDLFDNASSVKRIISPIKDAFSNYNEILSVCLKQPEDTLFILALGPTATVLADDLSNAGYRALDAGHIDTAYEAFLRKAKRFVPVEGKIVFNEERHKSLLKPCKDKNYYSQIISTIG
;
A
#
# COMPACT_ATOMS: atom_id res chain seq x y z
N MET A 1 -18.65 10.67 12.31
CA MET A 1 -19.36 10.98 13.57
C MET A 1 -20.84 10.69 13.36
N PHE A 2 -21.38 9.70 14.07
CA PHE A 2 -22.77 9.25 13.97
C PHE A 2 -23.64 10.01 14.98
N TYR A 3 -24.82 10.51 14.59
CA TYR A 3 -25.79 11.06 15.55
C TYR A 3 -27.23 11.01 15.03
N LEU A 4 -28.18 10.98 15.96
CA LEU A 4 -29.60 11.22 15.74
C LEU A 4 -30.05 12.36 16.67
N LYS A 5 -30.63 13.43 16.13
CA LYS A 5 -31.14 14.55 16.94
C LYS A 5 -32.45 15.11 16.41
N LYS A 6 -33.27 15.66 17.30
CA LYS A 6 -34.49 16.40 16.94
C LYS A 6 -34.17 17.89 16.78
N VAL A 7 -34.46 18.45 15.61
CA VAL A 7 -34.23 19.87 15.31
C VAL A 7 -35.38 20.70 15.86
N LYS A 8 -35.13 21.48 16.92
CA LYS A 8 -36.15 22.28 17.62
C LYS A 8 -36.96 23.18 16.70
N SER A 9 -36.32 23.85 15.74
CA SER A 9 -36.98 24.83 14.85
C SER A 9 -37.95 24.21 13.83
N THR A 10 -37.75 22.95 13.43
CA THR A 10 -38.55 22.31 12.36
C THR A 10 -39.35 21.11 12.83
N GLY A 11 -39.08 20.62 14.05
CA GLY A 11 -39.59 19.38 14.61
C GLY A 11 -39.11 18.11 13.90
N ARG A 12 -38.24 18.21 12.89
CA ARG A 12 -37.70 17.07 12.12
C ARG A 12 -36.61 16.36 12.91
N TYR A 13 -36.47 15.06 12.69
CA TYR A 13 -35.29 14.32 13.09
C TYR A 13 -34.20 14.48 12.03
N GLU A 14 -32.96 14.62 12.47
CA GLU A 14 -31.76 14.60 11.64
C GLU A 14 -30.89 13.43 12.08
N LEU A 15 -30.75 12.46 11.19
CA LEU A 15 -29.86 11.31 11.32
C LEU A 15 -28.62 11.57 10.45
N ASN A 16 -27.44 11.48 11.04
CA ASN A 16 -26.16 11.56 10.34
C ASN A 16 -25.42 10.23 10.48
N ILE A 17 -25.29 9.49 9.38
CA ILE A 17 -24.53 8.24 9.32
C ILE A 17 -23.33 8.48 8.42
N LEU A 18 -22.13 8.54 9.00
CA LEU A 18 -20.86 8.69 8.25
C LEU A 18 -20.85 9.86 7.23
N GLY A 19 -21.59 10.95 7.51
CA GLY A 19 -21.70 12.12 6.64
C GLY A 19 -22.99 12.16 5.80
N LEU A 20 -23.74 11.07 5.72
CA LEU A 20 -25.06 11.02 5.09
C LEU A 20 -26.10 11.59 6.04
N LYS A 21 -26.58 12.80 5.76
CA LYS A 21 -27.58 13.50 6.55
C LYS A 21 -28.98 13.27 5.98
N MET A 22 -29.83 12.57 6.74
CA MET A 22 -31.23 12.32 6.40
C MET A 22 -32.13 13.12 7.35
N LYS A 23 -33.10 13.85 6.78
CA LYS A 23 -34.08 14.62 7.56
C LYS A 23 -35.49 14.07 7.32
N PHE A 24 -36.20 13.71 8.38
CA PHE A 24 -37.53 13.11 8.27
C PHE A 24 -38.46 13.51 9.43
N ARG A 25 -39.76 13.22 9.27
CA ARG A 25 -40.80 13.41 10.30
C ARG A 25 -41.43 12.06 10.65
N LEU A 26 -41.76 11.86 11.92
CA LEU A 26 -42.57 10.72 12.35
C LEU A 26 -44.05 11.02 12.10
N GLY A 27 -44.77 10.07 11.51
CA GLY A 27 -46.21 10.19 11.25
C GLY A 27 -47.03 10.11 12.54
N LYS A 28 -48.09 10.92 12.65
CA LYS A 28 -48.90 11.06 13.87
C LYS A 28 -49.60 9.77 14.35
N LYS A 29 -49.84 8.78 13.47
CA LYS A 29 -50.68 7.59 13.74
C LYS A 29 -49.93 6.35 14.26
N LYS A 30 -48.59 6.33 14.33
CA LYS A 30 -47.78 5.17 14.82
C LYS A 30 -46.60 5.60 15.71
N ASN A 31 -46.82 6.60 16.55
CA ASN A 31 -45.74 7.38 17.17
C ASN A 31 -44.84 6.59 18.14
N ASN A 32 -45.37 5.60 18.86
CA ASN A 32 -44.60 4.84 19.86
C ASN A 32 -43.65 3.83 19.22
N LEU A 33 -44.16 2.95 18.33
CA LEU A 33 -43.33 1.94 17.66
C LEU A 33 -42.16 2.54 16.86
N TYR A 34 -42.39 3.64 16.13
CA TYR A 34 -41.30 4.30 15.40
C TYR A 34 -40.29 4.99 16.31
N LYS A 35 -40.75 5.53 17.45
CA LYS A 35 -39.86 6.11 18.46
C LYS A 35 -39.00 5.03 19.10
N GLU A 36 -39.61 3.91 19.51
CA GLU A 36 -38.89 2.75 20.05
C GLU A 36 -37.83 2.23 19.07
N ARG A 37 -38.16 2.11 17.76
CA ARG A 37 -37.19 1.74 16.72
C ARG A 37 -36.05 2.76 16.58
N LEU A 38 -36.33 4.06 16.67
CA LEU A 38 -35.30 5.09 16.59
C LEU A 38 -34.40 5.12 17.84
N ASP A 39 -34.98 4.93 19.01
CA ASP A 39 -34.26 4.87 20.28
C ASP A 39 -33.33 3.64 20.30
N ASN A 40 -33.73 2.53 19.66
CA ASN A 40 -32.90 1.32 19.53
C ASN A 40 -31.92 1.33 18.35
N LEU A 41 -32.13 2.18 17.32
CA LEU A 41 -31.38 2.16 16.06
C LEU A 41 -29.85 2.18 16.26
N ILE A 42 -29.35 2.94 17.23
CA ILE A 42 -27.91 3.06 17.46
C ILE A 42 -27.30 1.77 18.01
N TYR A 43 -28.07 1.04 18.81
CA TYR A 43 -27.67 -0.24 19.40
C TYR A 43 -27.76 -1.35 18.35
N GLU A 44 -28.82 -1.34 17.55
CA GLU A 44 -28.98 -2.29 16.43
C GLU A 44 -27.86 -2.11 15.39
N LEU A 45 -27.51 -0.88 15.00
CA LEU A 45 -26.40 -0.63 14.07
C LEU A 45 -25.01 -0.95 14.65
N ALA A 46 -24.88 -0.96 15.98
CA ALA A 46 -23.64 -1.37 16.65
C ALA A 46 -23.51 -2.90 16.75
N ASP A 47 -24.61 -3.63 16.55
CA ASP A 47 -24.62 -5.10 16.59
C ASP A 47 -24.07 -5.69 15.29
N PRO A 48 -22.96 -6.46 15.33
CA PRO A 48 -22.36 -7.06 14.14
C PRO A 48 -23.31 -7.97 13.34
N ARG A 49 -24.34 -8.54 13.98
CA ARG A 49 -25.35 -9.38 13.32
C ARG A 49 -26.12 -8.62 12.23
N THR A 50 -26.30 -7.30 12.39
CA THR A 50 -26.97 -6.47 11.37
C THR A 50 -26.15 -6.27 10.09
N LEU A 51 -24.87 -6.63 10.13
CA LEU A 51 -23.93 -6.49 9.02
C LEU A 51 -23.42 -7.84 8.51
N GLU A 52 -24.05 -8.96 8.87
CA GLU A 52 -23.61 -10.33 8.55
C GLU A 52 -23.41 -10.60 7.04
N ASN A 53 -24.19 -9.92 6.20
CA ASN A 53 -24.12 -10.05 4.74
C ASN A 53 -23.03 -9.16 4.10
N ILE A 54 -22.41 -8.26 4.87
CA ILE A 54 -21.35 -7.38 4.40
C ILE A 54 -20.00 -8.03 4.71
N LYS A 55 -19.34 -8.52 3.66
CA LYS A 55 -17.98 -9.07 3.77
C LYS A 55 -16.94 -7.96 3.66
N LEU A 56 -15.96 -7.98 4.54
CA LEU A 56 -14.76 -7.13 4.49
C LEU A 56 -13.53 -8.03 4.51
N PRO A 57 -12.49 -7.77 3.69
CA PRO A 57 -11.21 -8.45 3.86
C PRO A 57 -10.63 -8.15 5.24
N LYS A 58 -10.04 -9.15 5.86
CA LYS A 58 -9.31 -8.98 7.13
C LYS A 58 -7.95 -8.38 6.83
N VAL A 59 -7.73 -7.13 7.20
CA VAL A 59 -6.43 -6.44 7.04
C VAL A 59 -5.87 -6.18 8.44
N LEU A 60 -4.62 -6.59 8.67
CA LEU A 60 -3.93 -6.33 9.94
C LEU A 60 -3.75 -4.83 10.18
N SER A 61 -3.66 -4.44 11.45
CA SER A 61 -3.21 -3.10 11.81
C SER A 61 -1.78 -2.86 11.31
N LEU A 62 -1.36 -1.60 11.23
CA LEU A 62 0.01 -1.27 10.80
C LEU A 62 1.07 -1.87 11.74
N ASN A 63 0.82 -1.84 13.05
CA ASN A 63 1.72 -2.42 14.05
C ASN A 63 1.77 -3.94 13.92
N ASP A 64 0.62 -4.62 13.85
CA ASP A 64 0.58 -6.08 13.69
C ASP A 64 1.22 -6.51 12.38
N THR A 65 1.05 -5.73 11.31
CA THR A 65 1.72 -5.93 10.04
C THR A 65 3.24 -5.85 10.18
N LEU A 66 3.76 -4.81 10.84
CA LEU A 66 5.19 -4.63 11.05
C LEU A 66 5.79 -5.83 11.79
N TYR A 67 5.18 -6.24 12.91
CA TYR A 67 5.66 -7.40 13.67
C TYR A 67 5.54 -8.71 12.90
N THR A 68 4.43 -8.90 12.16
CA THR A 68 4.21 -10.10 11.34
C THR A 68 5.25 -10.24 10.22
N VAL A 69 5.59 -9.14 9.55
CA VAL A 69 6.58 -9.14 8.46
C VAL A 69 8.00 -9.34 8.99
N ILE A 70 8.34 -8.75 10.15
CA ILE A 70 9.65 -8.92 10.79
C ILE A 70 9.86 -10.36 11.29
N ALA A 71 8.83 -10.94 11.93
CA ALA A 71 8.92 -12.27 12.54
C ALA A 71 8.88 -13.44 11.54
N SER A 72 8.88 -13.15 10.24
CA SER A 72 8.66 -14.12 9.16
C SER A 72 9.74 -13.96 8.09
N ASN A 73 10.01 -15.04 7.35
CA ASN A 73 10.86 -14.98 6.15
C ASN A 73 10.07 -14.89 4.84
N LYS A 74 8.75 -14.69 4.93
CA LYS A 74 7.89 -14.52 3.75
C LYS A 74 8.23 -13.24 2.98
N SER A 75 8.00 -13.31 1.67
CA SER A 75 8.02 -12.17 0.76
C SER A 75 6.80 -11.26 1.01
N LEU A 76 6.80 -10.07 0.41
CA LEU A 76 5.73 -9.09 0.54
C LEU A 76 5.38 -8.52 -0.84
N ALA A 77 4.13 -8.69 -1.26
CA ALA A 77 3.53 -8.01 -2.40
C ALA A 77 2.44 -7.07 -1.88
N ARG A 78 2.36 -5.82 -2.37
CA ARG A 78 1.37 -4.85 -1.88
C ARG A 78 0.45 -4.37 -2.99
N TYR A 79 -0.76 -3.99 -2.58
CA TYR A 79 -1.79 -3.40 -3.42
C TYR A 79 -2.20 -2.04 -2.84
N GLY A 80 -1.98 -1.00 -3.63
CA GLY A 80 -2.56 0.32 -3.49
C GLY A 80 -3.63 0.59 -4.55
N ASP A 81 -3.98 1.86 -4.70
CA ASP A 81 -4.92 2.32 -5.72
C ASP A 81 -4.38 2.11 -7.15
N GLY A 82 -3.05 2.10 -7.33
CA GLY A 82 -2.41 1.83 -8.60
C GLY A 82 -2.70 0.43 -9.14
N GLU A 83 -2.49 -0.59 -8.30
CA GLU A 83 -2.77 -1.99 -8.65
C GLU A 83 -4.27 -2.21 -8.87
N PHE A 84 -5.13 -1.56 -8.08
CA PHE A 84 -6.59 -1.62 -8.28
C PHE A 84 -6.99 -1.09 -9.66
N LYS A 85 -6.44 0.05 -10.09
CA LYS A 85 -6.72 0.63 -11.41
C LYS A 85 -6.28 -0.29 -12.55
N ILE A 86 -5.11 -0.91 -12.44
CA ILE A 86 -4.63 -1.87 -13.46
C ILE A 86 -5.53 -3.11 -13.52
N ILE A 87 -6.03 -3.61 -12.38
CA ILE A 87 -7.04 -4.69 -12.35
C ILE A 87 -8.32 -4.26 -13.07
N MET A 88 -8.72 -2.99 -12.94
CA MET A 88 -9.89 -2.42 -13.61
C MET A 88 -9.70 -2.14 -15.11
N GLY A 89 -8.50 -2.38 -15.67
CA GLY A 89 -8.22 -2.11 -17.08
C GLY A 89 -7.67 -0.71 -17.36
N GLU A 90 -7.29 0.05 -16.34
CA GLU A 90 -6.84 1.43 -16.47
C GLU A 90 -5.32 1.56 -16.40
N SER A 91 -4.76 2.48 -17.19
CA SER A 91 -3.36 2.88 -17.04
C SER A 91 -3.18 3.82 -15.86
N ILE A 92 -2.01 3.78 -15.23
CA ILE A 92 -1.60 4.75 -14.21
C ILE A 92 -0.43 5.60 -14.73
N SER A 93 -0.10 6.67 -14.01
CA SER A 93 0.87 7.70 -14.45
C SER A 93 2.27 7.18 -14.81
N PHE A 94 2.64 6.00 -14.31
CA PHE A 94 3.95 5.38 -14.50
C PHE A 94 3.90 3.92 -14.94
N GLN A 95 2.73 3.39 -15.26
CA GLN A 95 2.57 2.04 -15.79
C GLN A 95 1.33 2.01 -16.67
N LYS A 96 1.54 1.85 -17.97
CA LYS A 96 0.47 1.56 -18.92
C LYS A 96 -0.21 0.26 -18.54
N TYR A 97 -1.52 0.22 -18.79
CA TYR A 97 -2.28 -1.02 -18.72
C TYR A 97 -1.65 -2.06 -19.63
N ASP A 98 -1.44 -3.24 -19.06
CA ASP A 98 -1.04 -4.44 -19.75
C ASP A 98 -1.93 -5.58 -19.24
N LYS A 99 -2.49 -6.37 -20.16
CA LYS A 99 -3.42 -7.44 -19.80
C LYS A 99 -2.74 -8.52 -18.95
N ASN A 100 -1.50 -8.88 -19.26
CA ASN A 100 -0.76 -9.88 -18.51
C ASN A 100 -0.46 -9.36 -17.10
N LEU A 101 -0.06 -8.09 -16.96
CA LEU A 101 0.10 -7.48 -15.63
C LEU A 101 -1.21 -7.54 -14.83
N SER A 102 -2.33 -7.14 -15.43
CA SER A 102 -3.65 -7.18 -14.79
C SER A 102 -4.03 -8.58 -14.34
N ASP A 103 -3.80 -9.59 -15.16
CA ASP A 103 -4.13 -10.98 -14.85
C ASP A 103 -3.23 -11.55 -13.75
N ARG A 104 -1.92 -11.26 -13.79
CA ARG A 104 -0.99 -11.62 -12.70
C ARG A 104 -1.40 -10.97 -11.37
N LEU A 105 -1.77 -9.69 -11.38
CA LEU A 105 -2.26 -9.00 -10.17
C LEU A 105 -3.56 -9.62 -9.63
N LYS A 106 -4.48 -10.08 -10.49
CA LYS A 106 -5.69 -10.79 -10.07
C LYS A 106 -5.37 -12.15 -9.46
N GLU A 107 -4.39 -12.87 -10.00
CA GLU A 107 -3.95 -14.17 -9.48
C GLU A 107 -3.33 -14.06 -8.09
N ILE A 108 -2.41 -13.11 -7.90
CA ILE A 108 -1.73 -12.88 -6.62
C ILE A 108 -2.73 -12.46 -5.53
N LEU A 109 -3.77 -11.69 -5.88
CA LEU A 109 -4.78 -11.23 -4.91
C LEU A 109 -5.61 -12.37 -4.29
N LYS A 110 -5.72 -13.50 -5.00
CA LYS A 110 -6.31 -14.75 -4.47
C LYS A 110 -5.46 -15.38 -3.36
N ASN A 111 -4.23 -14.88 -3.15
CA ASN A 111 -3.37 -15.18 -2.00
C ASN A 111 -3.13 -16.68 -1.78
N LYS A 112 -2.74 -17.37 -2.86
CA LYS A 112 -2.45 -18.82 -2.86
C LYS A 112 -1.01 -19.16 -2.51
N ASN A 113 -0.08 -18.22 -2.70
CA ASN A 113 1.32 -18.40 -2.37
C ASN A 113 1.53 -18.26 -0.86
N GLU A 114 1.76 -19.38 -0.16
CA GLU A 114 1.91 -19.38 1.30
C GLU A 114 3.19 -18.68 1.78
N ASN A 115 4.18 -18.51 0.91
CA ASN A 115 5.44 -17.82 1.19
C ASN A 115 5.37 -16.31 0.93
N LEU A 116 4.20 -15.78 0.53
CA LEU A 116 3.99 -14.39 0.20
C LEU A 116 2.93 -13.77 1.13
N PHE A 117 3.28 -12.67 1.78
CA PHE A 117 2.27 -11.77 2.35
C PHE A 117 1.69 -10.89 1.24
N VAL A 118 0.36 -10.90 1.14
CA VAL A 118 -0.37 -9.96 0.28
C VAL A 118 -0.85 -8.79 1.15
N GLY A 119 -0.42 -7.58 0.80
CA GLY A 119 -0.75 -6.34 1.48
C GLY A 119 -1.89 -5.59 0.81
N LEU A 120 -2.91 -5.20 1.57
CA LEU A 120 -4.02 -4.38 1.10
C LEU A 120 -4.06 -3.04 1.83
N THR A 121 -4.46 -1.98 1.14
CA THR A 121 -4.78 -0.73 1.81
C THR A 121 -6.06 -0.93 2.63
N ASP A 122 -6.02 -0.60 3.92
CA ASP A 122 -7.18 -0.72 4.82
C ASP A 122 -8.24 0.36 4.53
N THR A 123 -9.00 0.18 3.44
CA THR A 123 -10.01 1.13 2.94
C THR A 123 -11.34 0.47 2.58
N PHE A 124 -11.46 -0.84 2.79
CA PHE A 124 -12.65 -1.61 2.42
C PHE A 124 -13.85 -1.34 3.33
N GLY A 125 -13.57 -1.15 4.63
CA GLY A 125 -14.54 -0.78 5.66
C GLY A 125 -14.57 0.73 5.93
N TYR A 126 -14.09 1.15 7.11
CA TYR A 126 -14.01 2.57 7.44
C TYR A 126 -12.93 3.26 6.61
N CYS A 127 -13.35 4.14 5.69
CA CYS A 127 -12.44 4.91 4.84
C CYS A 127 -12.67 6.42 5.08
N PRO A 128 -11.83 7.08 5.91
CA PRO A 128 -11.94 8.52 6.14
C PRO A 128 -11.43 9.33 4.95
N ASP A 129 -10.50 8.77 4.17
CA ASP A 129 -9.93 9.42 3.00
C ASP A 129 -10.96 9.50 1.85
N ALA A 130 -11.20 10.71 1.36
CA ALA A 130 -12.19 10.97 0.33
C ALA A 130 -11.79 10.40 -1.04
N TYR A 131 -10.49 10.35 -1.33
CA TYR A 131 -9.97 9.79 -2.57
C TYR A 131 -10.20 8.28 -2.61
N PHE A 132 -9.74 7.54 -1.59
CA PHE A 132 -9.95 6.10 -1.50
C PHE A 132 -11.43 5.73 -1.41
N LYS A 133 -12.27 6.55 -0.78
CA LYS A 133 -13.72 6.31 -0.78
C LYS A 133 -14.27 6.28 -2.21
N ARG A 134 -13.82 7.18 -3.10
CA ARG A 134 -14.17 7.18 -4.54
C ARG A 134 -13.57 5.99 -5.29
N VAL A 135 -12.29 5.67 -5.04
CA VAL A 135 -11.65 4.48 -5.63
C VAL A 135 -12.46 3.22 -5.32
N MET A 136 -12.87 3.04 -4.06
CA MET A 136 -13.65 1.89 -3.62
C MET A 136 -15.08 1.86 -4.15
N THR A 137 -15.68 3.00 -4.52
CA THR A 137 -16.99 2.97 -5.22
C THR A 137 -16.90 2.36 -6.61
N VAL A 138 -15.74 2.47 -7.26
CA VAL A 138 -15.52 1.94 -8.62
C VAL A 138 -14.99 0.50 -8.57
N CYS A 139 -13.99 0.25 -7.73
CA CYS A 139 -13.21 -0.99 -7.82
C CYS A 139 -13.76 -2.14 -6.95
N ARG A 140 -14.56 -1.85 -5.90
CA ARG A 140 -14.88 -2.85 -4.85
C ARG A 140 -15.47 -4.15 -5.41
N LYS A 141 -16.45 -4.04 -6.31
CA LYS A 141 -17.14 -5.21 -6.87
C LYS A 141 -16.14 -6.14 -7.57
N THR A 142 -15.30 -5.58 -8.44
CA THR A 142 -14.28 -6.34 -9.18
C THR A 142 -13.24 -6.93 -8.23
N LEU A 143 -12.73 -6.15 -7.27
CA LEU A 143 -11.74 -6.66 -6.31
C LEU A 143 -12.30 -7.84 -5.49
N TYR A 144 -13.59 -7.84 -5.16
CA TYR A 144 -14.25 -8.91 -4.41
C TYR A 144 -14.30 -10.25 -5.16
N GLU A 145 -14.15 -10.25 -6.49
CA GLU A 145 -14.06 -11.48 -7.29
C GLU A 145 -12.72 -12.20 -7.08
N TYR A 146 -11.70 -11.49 -6.60
CA TYR A 146 -10.32 -11.99 -6.49
C TYR A 146 -9.80 -12.06 -5.05
N ILE A 147 -10.42 -11.34 -4.12
CA ILE A 147 -10.07 -11.38 -2.69
C ILE A 147 -10.57 -12.69 -2.07
N ASP A 148 -9.66 -13.39 -1.39
CA ASP A 148 -9.99 -14.52 -0.53
C ASP A 148 -10.32 -14.04 0.89
N PHE A 149 -11.60 -13.99 1.23
CA PHE A 149 -12.09 -13.54 2.54
C PHE A 149 -11.76 -14.49 3.70
N SER A 150 -11.25 -15.70 3.41
CA SER A 150 -10.77 -16.64 4.44
C SER A 150 -9.36 -16.28 4.93
N LYS A 151 -8.61 -15.49 4.15
CA LYS A 151 -7.24 -15.09 4.45
C LYS A 151 -7.17 -13.79 5.24
N THR A 152 -6.05 -13.61 5.95
CA THR A 152 -5.67 -12.35 6.58
C THR A 152 -4.59 -11.69 5.72
N TYR A 153 -4.81 -10.41 5.38
CA TYR A 153 -3.90 -9.58 4.60
C TYR A 153 -3.10 -8.66 5.51
N VAL A 154 -1.89 -8.30 5.09
CA VAL A 154 -1.10 -7.28 5.79
C VAL A 154 -1.48 -5.87 5.30
N ASN A 155 -1.10 -4.83 6.02
CA ASN A 155 -1.40 -3.45 5.64
C ASN A 155 -0.39 -2.92 4.62
N SER A 156 -0.86 -2.52 3.43
CA SER A 156 0.02 -1.98 2.36
C SER A 156 0.68 -0.64 2.72
N ASN A 157 0.17 0.06 3.75
CA ASN A 157 0.74 1.32 4.24
C ASN A 157 2.01 1.14 5.09
N LEU A 158 2.48 -0.10 5.31
CA LEU A 158 3.78 -0.39 5.94
C LEU A 158 4.92 0.44 5.33
N THR A 159 4.84 0.74 4.04
CA THR A 159 5.89 1.50 3.33
C THR A 159 5.53 2.98 3.08
N ARG A 160 4.49 3.48 3.76
CA ARG A 160 3.93 4.83 3.53
C ARG A 160 3.83 5.68 4.81
N GLN A 161 4.16 5.11 5.96
CA GLN A 161 4.00 5.77 7.26
C GLN A 161 5.16 6.75 7.54
N PHE A 162 4.85 8.03 7.72
CA PHE A 162 5.84 9.04 8.13
C PHE A 162 5.32 10.04 9.17
N ILE A 163 4.02 10.00 9.49
CA ILE A 163 3.39 10.85 10.51
C ILE A 163 3.16 10.00 11.74
N PHE A 164 3.79 10.38 12.85
CA PHE A 164 3.68 9.68 14.14
C PHE A 164 3.21 10.64 15.22
N ALA A 165 2.67 10.11 16.33
CA ALA A 165 2.25 10.96 17.43
C ALA A 165 3.46 11.62 18.13
N THR A 166 4.59 10.91 18.17
CA THR A 166 5.88 11.42 18.66
C THR A 166 7.03 11.06 17.71
N GLU A 167 8.12 11.82 17.76
CA GLU A 167 9.33 11.52 16.99
C GLU A 167 9.95 10.17 17.39
N GLU A 168 9.89 9.82 18.68
CA GLU A 168 10.37 8.54 19.22
C GLU A 168 9.62 7.35 18.62
N GLN A 169 8.30 7.43 18.48
CA GLN A 169 7.52 6.38 17.80
C GLN A 169 7.96 6.20 16.35
N GLY A 170 8.25 7.29 15.65
CA GLY A 170 8.77 7.20 14.28
C GLY A 170 10.16 6.57 14.21
N LYS A 171 11.05 6.94 15.15
CA LYS A 171 12.38 6.31 15.27
C LYS A 171 12.26 4.81 15.55
N ASP A 172 11.41 4.41 16.48
CA ASP A 172 11.17 2.99 16.79
C ASP A 172 10.62 2.23 15.58
N TYR A 173 9.66 2.83 14.86
CA TYR A 173 9.10 2.26 13.64
C TYR A 173 10.18 2.01 12.57
N TYR A 174 11.01 3.01 12.28
CA TYR A 174 12.05 2.87 11.27
C TYR A 174 13.20 1.96 11.71
N ASN A 175 13.55 1.93 13.00
CA ASN A 175 14.52 0.96 13.53
C ASN A 175 14.01 -0.49 13.35
N LYS A 176 12.72 -0.73 13.60
CA LYS A 176 12.08 -2.03 13.35
C LYS A 176 12.06 -2.36 11.86
N ILE A 177 11.70 -1.41 10.99
CA ILE A 177 11.77 -1.62 9.53
C ILE A 177 13.20 -1.97 9.10
N LYS A 178 14.22 -1.25 9.59
CA LYS A 178 15.64 -1.51 9.28
C LYS A 178 16.11 -2.90 9.72
N SER A 179 15.45 -3.52 10.71
CA SER A 179 15.78 -4.89 11.12
C SER A 179 15.53 -5.93 10.01
N LEU A 180 14.68 -5.63 9.02
CA LEU A 180 14.38 -6.53 7.90
C LEU A 180 15.61 -6.82 7.03
N TRP A 181 16.59 -5.91 6.98
CA TRP A 181 17.80 -6.03 6.18
C TRP A 181 19.08 -5.90 6.99
N ASN A 182 19.00 -6.03 8.32
CA ASN A 182 20.17 -5.96 9.19
C ASN A 182 21.16 -7.08 8.87
N GLU A 183 22.40 -6.72 8.54
CA GLU A 183 23.49 -7.62 8.19
C GLU A 183 23.13 -8.56 7.01
N LYS A 184 22.26 -8.10 6.10
CA LYS A 184 21.89 -8.83 4.88
C LYS A 184 22.57 -8.25 3.65
N ASP A 185 22.92 -9.11 2.71
CA ASP A 185 23.21 -8.69 1.34
C ASP A 185 21.88 -8.40 0.63
N ILE A 186 21.69 -7.15 0.19
CA ILE A 186 20.46 -6.73 -0.47
C ILE A 186 20.66 -6.36 -1.93
N VAL A 187 19.67 -6.69 -2.75
CA VAL A 187 19.54 -6.20 -4.13
C VAL A 187 18.30 -5.34 -4.23
N ILE A 188 18.49 -4.04 -4.47
CA ILE A 188 17.41 -3.09 -4.69
C ILE A 188 17.04 -3.12 -6.18
N VAL A 189 15.77 -3.43 -6.48
CA VAL A 189 15.23 -3.37 -7.84
C VAL A 189 14.31 -2.17 -7.94
N GLU A 190 14.76 -1.11 -8.61
CA GLU A 190 14.11 0.19 -8.57
C GLU A 190 14.08 0.89 -9.93
N GLY A 191 13.14 1.81 -10.10
CA GLY A 191 13.08 2.64 -11.29
C GLY A 191 14.22 3.67 -11.32
N ALA A 192 14.68 4.01 -12.52
CA ALA A 192 15.65 5.09 -12.70
C ALA A 192 15.14 6.39 -12.04
N GLY A 193 15.90 6.91 -11.08
CA GLY A 193 15.57 8.11 -10.31
C GLY A 193 14.88 7.88 -8.96
N SER A 194 14.51 6.64 -8.63
CA SER A 194 14.02 6.29 -7.30
C SER A 194 15.11 6.51 -6.24
N ARG A 195 16.29 5.91 -6.44
CA ARG A 195 17.50 6.08 -5.62
C ARG A 195 17.26 5.85 -4.13
N LEU A 196 16.59 4.75 -3.82
CA LEU A 196 16.27 4.33 -2.46
C LEU A 196 17.54 4.33 -1.59
N GLY A 197 17.48 5.00 -0.44
CA GLY A 197 18.57 5.12 0.53
C GLY A 197 19.67 6.13 0.19
N ILE A 198 19.70 6.70 -1.02
CA ILE A 198 20.77 7.64 -1.36
C ILE A 198 20.56 8.95 -0.62
N GLY A 199 21.55 9.41 0.14
CA GLY A 199 21.47 10.64 0.94
C GLY A 199 20.74 10.51 2.28
N ASN A 200 20.45 9.28 2.73
CA ASN A 200 19.97 8.97 4.08
C ASN A 200 20.53 7.62 4.56
N ASP A 201 20.19 7.22 5.79
CA ASP A 201 20.73 6.02 6.46
C ASP A 201 19.77 4.81 6.44
N LEU A 202 18.83 4.75 5.47
CA LEU A 202 17.79 3.71 5.46
C LEU A 202 18.35 2.28 5.37
N PHE A 203 19.47 2.10 4.65
CA PHE A 203 20.08 0.78 4.41
C PHE A 203 21.51 0.67 4.97
N ASP A 204 21.94 1.57 5.86
CA ASP A 204 23.31 1.60 6.39
C ASP A 204 23.67 0.36 7.22
N ASN A 205 22.67 -0.36 7.73
CA ASN A 205 22.85 -1.59 8.48
C ASN A 205 22.79 -2.86 7.62
N ALA A 206 22.67 -2.74 6.28
CA ALA A 206 22.84 -3.87 5.36
C ALA A 206 24.32 -4.23 5.24
N SER A 207 24.62 -5.51 4.99
CA SER A 207 26.01 -5.97 4.79
C SER A 207 26.56 -5.48 3.46
N SER A 208 25.76 -5.57 2.39
CA SER A 208 26.05 -4.96 1.10
C SER A 208 24.77 -4.53 0.40
N VAL A 209 24.92 -3.54 -0.49
CA VAL A 209 23.82 -3.02 -1.32
C VAL A 209 24.22 -3.11 -2.78
N LYS A 210 23.42 -3.81 -3.57
CA LYS A 210 23.49 -3.84 -5.03
C LYS A 210 22.19 -3.31 -5.63
N ARG A 211 22.22 -2.88 -6.90
CA ARG A 211 21.08 -2.26 -7.58
C ARG A 211 20.88 -2.80 -8.98
N ILE A 212 19.63 -3.14 -9.29
CA ILE A 212 19.14 -3.39 -10.65
C ILE A 212 18.26 -2.20 -11.01
N ILE A 213 18.72 -1.37 -11.94
CA ILE A 213 18.00 -0.16 -12.35
C ILE A 213 17.09 -0.49 -13.52
N SER A 214 15.79 -0.30 -13.34
CA SER A 214 14.75 -0.52 -14.34
C SER A 214 14.22 0.81 -14.89
N PRO A 215 13.38 0.79 -15.95
CA PRO A 215 12.77 2.00 -16.46
C PRO A 215 11.99 2.79 -15.40
N ILE A 216 12.07 4.13 -15.49
CA ILE A 216 11.32 5.10 -14.66
C ILE A 216 9.79 4.95 -14.75
N LYS A 217 9.30 4.46 -15.89
CA LYS A 217 7.90 4.20 -16.22
C LYS A 217 7.82 2.94 -17.06
N ASP A 218 6.65 2.30 -17.00
CA ASP A 218 6.29 1.15 -17.82
C ASP A 218 7.22 -0.05 -17.62
N ALA A 219 7.84 -0.20 -16.45
CA ALA A 219 8.86 -1.22 -16.19
C ALA A 219 8.38 -2.66 -16.46
N PHE A 220 7.07 -2.91 -16.43
CA PHE A 220 6.53 -4.20 -16.81
C PHE A 220 6.81 -4.59 -18.28
N SER A 221 7.07 -3.65 -19.18
CA SER A 221 7.47 -3.96 -20.57
C SER A 221 8.78 -4.75 -20.63
N ASN A 222 9.63 -4.62 -19.62
CA ASN A 222 10.91 -5.33 -19.51
C ASN A 222 10.87 -6.42 -18.42
N TYR A 223 9.67 -6.88 -18.04
CA TYR A 223 9.49 -7.79 -16.89
C TYR A 223 10.37 -9.04 -16.95
N ASN A 224 10.41 -9.72 -18.10
CA ASN A 224 11.19 -10.94 -18.27
C ASN A 224 12.70 -10.69 -18.10
N GLU A 225 13.20 -9.56 -18.60
CA GLU A 225 14.60 -9.17 -18.42
C GLU A 225 14.90 -8.89 -16.94
N ILE A 226 14.03 -8.12 -16.27
CA ILE A 226 14.12 -7.81 -14.84
C ILE A 226 14.18 -9.09 -14.01
N LEU A 227 13.22 -9.99 -14.22
CA LEU A 227 13.17 -11.28 -13.53
C LEU A 227 14.43 -12.10 -13.82
N SER A 228 14.88 -12.17 -15.07
CA SER A 228 16.07 -12.94 -15.44
C SER A 228 17.36 -12.46 -14.76
N VAL A 229 17.50 -11.14 -14.51
CA VAL A 229 18.66 -10.58 -13.80
C VAL A 229 18.56 -10.86 -12.31
N CYS A 230 17.36 -10.81 -11.73
CA CYS A 230 17.13 -11.16 -10.33
C CYS A 230 17.44 -12.64 -10.08
N LEU A 231 17.00 -13.55 -10.95
CA LEU A 231 17.25 -14.99 -10.81
C LEU A 231 18.72 -15.40 -10.98
N LYS A 232 19.61 -14.48 -11.37
CA LYS A 232 21.07 -14.71 -11.41
C LYS A 232 21.77 -14.33 -10.10
N GLN A 233 21.05 -13.75 -9.13
CA GLN A 233 21.63 -13.37 -7.84
C GLN A 233 21.74 -14.60 -6.91
N PRO A 234 22.67 -14.57 -5.93
CA PRO A 234 22.79 -15.63 -4.92
C PRO A 234 21.46 -15.93 -4.21
N GLU A 235 21.18 -17.20 -3.93
CA GLU A 235 19.90 -17.67 -3.38
C GLU A 235 19.51 -17.01 -2.04
N ASP A 236 20.49 -16.58 -1.24
CA ASP A 236 20.32 -15.90 0.05
C ASP A 236 20.10 -14.37 -0.06
N THR A 237 20.05 -13.84 -1.29
CA THR A 237 19.78 -12.43 -1.57
C THR A 237 18.41 -12.00 -1.05
N LEU A 238 18.37 -10.90 -0.30
CA LEU A 238 17.13 -10.19 0.01
C LEU A 238 16.85 -9.12 -1.05
N PHE A 239 15.73 -9.25 -1.75
CA PHE A 239 15.30 -8.25 -2.72
C PHE A 239 14.46 -7.15 -2.08
N ILE A 240 14.80 -5.89 -2.36
CA ILE A 240 14.04 -4.71 -1.97
C ILE A 240 13.47 -4.07 -3.25
N LEU A 241 12.14 -4.11 -3.42
CA LEU A 241 11.50 -3.76 -4.69
C LEU A 241 10.80 -2.40 -4.62
N ALA A 242 11.07 -1.51 -5.57
CA ALA A 242 10.44 -0.19 -5.68
C ALA A 242 10.10 0.12 -7.15
N LEU A 243 9.14 -0.63 -7.70
CA LEU A 243 8.86 -0.65 -9.14
C LEU A 243 7.35 -0.62 -9.49
N GLY A 244 6.51 -0.06 -8.61
CA GLY A 244 5.07 0.04 -8.84
C GLY A 244 4.40 -1.34 -8.98
N PRO A 245 3.36 -1.50 -9.82
CA PRO A 245 2.70 -2.79 -10.03
C PRO A 245 3.64 -3.94 -10.42
N THR A 246 4.74 -3.62 -11.11
CA THR A 246 5.78 -4.60 -11.47
C THR A 246 6.42 -5.22 -10.23
N ALA A 247 6.58 -4.46 -9.15
CA ALA A 247 7.13 -4.98 -7.89
C ALA A 247 6.19 -5.99 -7.23
N THR A 248 4.87 -5.80 -7.32
CA THR A 248 3.87 -6.76 -6.80
C THR A 248 4.02 -8.12 -7.48
N VAL A 249 4.14 -8.14 -8.81
CA VAL A 249 4.32 -9.39 -9.58
C VAL A 249 5.70 -10.00 -9.34
N LEU A 250 6.74 -9.16 -9.33
CA LEU A 250 8.12 -9.60 -9.11
C LEU A 250 8.30 -10.21 -7.71
N ALA A 251 7.62 -9.68 -6.67
CA ALA A 251 7.65 -10.25 -5.33
C ALA A 251 7.09 -11.68 -5.29
N ASP A 252 6.01 -11.94 -6.03
CA ASP A 252 5.42 -13.28 -6.13
C ASP A 252 6.33 -14.25 -6.89
N ASP A 253 6.84 -13.86 -8.05
CA ASP A 253 7.72 -14.73 -8.84
C ASP A 253 9.04 -15.04 -8.14
N LEU A 254 9.67 -14.05 -7.49
CA LEU A 254 10.86 -14.28 -6.68
C LEU A 254 10.57 -15.17 -5.47
N SER A 255 9.42 -14.98 -4.83
CA SER A 255 8.99 -15.85 -3.74
C SER A 255 8.79 -17.30 -4.19
N ASN A 256 8.23 -17.53 -5.38
CA ASN A 256 8.06 -18.86 -5.96
C ASN A 256 9.40 -19.47 -6.37
N ALA A 257 10.39 -18.65 -6.73
CA ALA A 257 11.76 -19.06 -7.01
C ALA A 257 12.63 -19.26 -5.75
N GLY A 258 12.06 -19.14 -4.54
CA GLY A 258 12.76 -19.39 -3.28
C GLY A 258 13.47 -18.17 -2.67
N TYR A 259 13.43 -17.02 -3.33
CA TYR A 259 14.00 -15.79 -2.80
C TYR A 259 13.03 -15.07 -1.85
N ARG A 260 13.59 -14.29 -0.91
CA ARG A 260 12.81 -13.32 -0.17
C ARG A 260 12.80 -11.98 -0.89
N ALA A 261 11.61 -11.48 -1.20
CA ALA A 261 11.42 -10.21 -1.88
C ALA A 261 10.40 -9.33 -1.17
N LEU A 262 10.79 -8.10 -0.84
CA LEU A 262 9.96 -7.14 -0.13
C LEU A 262 9.59 -6.00 -1.08
N ASP A 263 8.31 -5.92 -1.46
CA ASP A 263 7.77 -4.73 -2.11
C ASP A 263 7.81 -3.55 -1.14
N ALA A 264 8.85 -2.73 -1.29
CA ALA A 264 9.19 -1.60 -0.45
C ALA A 264 8.60 -0.28 -0.97
N GLY A 265 8.17 -0.22 -2.25
CA GLY A 265 7.48 0.92 -2.85
C GLY A 265 8.11 2.27 -2.51
N HIS A 266 7.37 3.11 -1.78
CA HIS A 266 7.79 4.48 -1.42
C HIS A 266 8.40 4.58 -0.01
N ILE A 267 8.97 3.49 0.54
CA ILE A 267 9.54 3.49 1.89
C ILE A 267 10.59 4.59 2.08
N ASP A 268 11.45 4.81 1.09
CA ASP A 268 12.49 5.84 1.15
C ASP A 268 11.88 7.25 1.17
N THR A 269 10.88 7.50 0.33
CA THR A 269 10.17 8.79 0.33
C THR A 269 9.46 9.05 1.67
N ALA A 270 8.86 8.03 2.28
CA ALA A 270 8.27 8.13 3.62
C ALA A 270 9.35 8.41 4.67
N TYR A 271 10.50 7.75 4.57
CA TYR A 271 11.60 7.96 5.49
C TYR A 271 12.19 9.37 5.37
N GLU A 272 12.40 9.87 4.16
CA GLU A 272 12.87 11.24 3.90
C GLU A 272 11.90 12.29 4.44
N ALA A 273 10.58 12.08 4.29
CA ALA A 273 9.55 12.95 4.86
C ALA A 273 9.57 12.92 6.39
N PHE A 274 9.77 11.74 6.99
CA PHE A 274 9.93 11.58 8.43
C PHE A 274 11.18 12.33 8.95
N LEU A 275 12.35 12.12 8.35
CA LEU A 275 13.60 12.79 8.71
C LEU A 275 13.49 14.32 8.62
N ARG A 276 12.75 14.83 7.63
CA ARG A 276 12.48 16.27 7.44
C ARG A 276 11.36 16.82 8.32
N LYS A 277 10.73 15.99 9.18
CA LYS A 277 9.58 16.37 10.01
C LYS A 277 8.44 16.97 9.17
N ALA A 278 8.25 16.44 7.96
CA ALA A 278 7.29 16.97 6.99
C ALA A 278 5.87 16.51 7.32
N LYS A 279 4.88 17.36 7.00
CA LYS A 279 3.45 17.03 7.15
C LYS A 279 2.84 16.36 5.92
N ARG A 280 3.60 16.31 4.83
CA ARG A 280 3.28 15.71 3.54
C ARG A 280 4.57 15.30 2.85
N PHE A 281 4.50 14.48 1.81
CA PHE A 281 5.65 14.26 0.94
C PHE A 281 6.14 15.60 0.36
N VAL A 282 7.45 15.72 0.19
CA VAL A 282 8.14 16.91 -0.33
C VAL A 282 9.19 16.47 -1.35
N PRO A 283 9.57 17.33 -2.30
CA PRO A 283 10.65 17.02 -3.22
C PRO A 283 11.93 16.70 -2.45
N VAL A 284 12.68 15.70 -2.92
CA VAL A 284 13.99 15.31 -2.37
C VAL A 284 15.01 15.46 -3.48
N GLU A 285 16.08 16.23 -3.23
CA GLU A 285 17.09 16.50 -4.25
C GLU A 285 17.64 15.20 -4.82
N GLY A 286 17.61 15.09 -6.14
CA GLY A 286 18.14 13.94 -6.85
C GLY A 286 17.23 12.71 -6.83
N LYS A 287 16.04 12.74 -6.21
CA LYS A 287 15.09 11.63 -6.23
C LYS A 287 13.78 12.00 -6.91
N ILE A 288 13.09 10.99 -7.41
CA ILE A 288 11.72 11.10 -7.90
C ILE A 288 10.79 10.69 -6.77
N VAL A 289 10.06 11.67 -6.26
CA VAL A 289 9.06 11.52 -5.21
C VAL A 289 7.66 11.54 -5.80
N PHE A 290 7.43 12.39 -6.80
CA PHE A 290 6.11 12.62 -7.35
C PHE A 290 5.96 12.10 -8.78
N ASN A 291 4.73 11.85 -9.20
CA ASN A 291 4.45 11.31 -10.52
C ASN A 291 4.79 12.30 -11.64
N GLU A 292 4.63 13.59 -11.36
CA GLU A 292 4.93 14.71 -12.25
C GLU A 292 6.44 14.87 -12.49
N GLU A 293 7.28 14.25 -11.66
CA GLU A 293 8.74 14.25 -11.82
C GLU A 293 9.21 13.11 -12.74
N ARG A 294 8.31 12.18 -13.11
CA ARG A 294 8.65 10.98 -13.88
C ARG A 294 8.79 11.27 -15.38
N HIS A 295 9.74 12.13 -15.73
CA HIS A 295 10.11 12.44 -17.10
C HIS A 295 11.61 12.19 -17.29
N LYS A 296 11.99 11.42 -18.32
CA LYS A 296 13.40 11.14 -18.62
C LYS A 296 14.23 12.42 -18.78
N SER A 297 13.64 13.49 -19.31
CA SER A 297 14.29 14.80 -19.45
C SER A 297 14.60 15.51 -18.13
N LEU A 298 13.96 15.12 -17.02
CA LEU A 298 14.16 15.72 -15.70
C LEU A 298 15.12 14.90 -14.82
N LEU A 299 15.53 13.70 -15.27
CA LEU A 299 16.49 12.85 -14.56
C LEU A 299 17.88 13.48 -14.59
N LYS A 300 18.23 14.22 -13.54
CA LYS A 300 19.60 14.68 -13.31
C LYS A 300 20.46 13.51 -12.82
N PRO A 301 21.73 13.36 -13.27
CA PRO A 301 22.64 12.34 -12.74
C PRO A 301 22.73 12.38 -11.22
N CYS A 302 22.88 11.21 -10.59
CA CYS A 302 23.20 11.15 -9.17
C CYS A 302 24.59 11.75 -8.93
N LYS A 303 24.75 12.51 -7.85
CA LYS A 303 26.06 13.06 -7.43
C LYS A 303 26.87 12.07 -6.59
N ASP A 304 26.18 11.09 -5.99
CA ASP A 304 26.81 10.08 -5.14
C ASP A 304 27.50 9.02 -6.02
N LYS A 305 28.82 8.86 -5.84
CA LYS A 305 29.61 7.86 -6.55
C LYS A 305 29.30 6.44 -6.09
N ASN A 306 28.97 6.26 -4.81
CA ASN A 306 28.64 4.97 -4.22
C ASN A 306 27.37 4.39 -4.87
N TYR A 307 26.39 5.24 -5.20
CA TYR A 307 25.20 4.81 -5.96
C TYR A 307 25.59 4.06 -7.24
N TYR A 308 26.54 4.58 -8.03
CA TYR A 308 26.95 3.94 -9.28
C TYR A 308 27.76 2.67 -9.08
N SER A 309 28.60 2.58 -8.05
CA SER A 309 29.32 1.34 -7.74
C SER A 309 28.40 0.22 -7.24
N GLN A 310 27.21 0.56 -6.77
CA GLN A 310 26.19 -0.43 -6.38
C GLN A 310 25.39 -0.95 -7.59
N ILE A 311 25.42 -0.30 -8.75
CA ILE A 311 24.63 -0.73 -9.92
C ILE A 311 25.30 -1.94 -10.58
N ILE A 312 24.59 -3.07 -10.57
CA ILE A 312 25.03 -4.32 -11.21
C ILE A 312 24.36 -4.57 -12.57
N SER A 313 23.24 -3.90 -12.84
CA SER A 313 22.53 -3.99 -14.12
C SER A 313 21.65 -2.76 -14.35
N THR A 314 21.51 -2.36 -15.61
CA THR A 314 20.57 -1.31 -16.05
C THR A 314 19.74 -1.86 -17.21
N ILE A 315 18.42 -1.78 -17.07
CA ILE A 315 17.42 -2.34 -17.98
C ILE A 315 16.64 -1.17 -18.59
N GLY A 316 16.45 -1.19 -19.92
CA GLY A 316 16.02 -0.02 -20.71
C GLY A 316 14.87 -0.28 -21.67
#